data_AF-A0A2N7KLK8-F1
#
_entry.id   AF-A0A2N7KLK8-F1
#
_cell.length_a   1.000
_cell.length_b   1.000
_cell.length_c   1.000
_cell.angle_alpha   90.00
_cell.angle_beta   90.00
_cell.angle_gamma   90.00
#
_symmetry.space_group_name_H-M   'P 1'
#
loop_
_entity.id
_entity.type
_entity.pdbx_description
1 polymer ?
#
loop_
_entity_poly.entity_id
_entity_poly.type
_entity_poly.pdbx_seq_one_letter_code
_entity_poly.pdbx_strand_id
1 'polypeptide(L)'
;MYELGQILKIQYIGFKHYGIYIGNNTVIHNSKTFHRVEEIDLEAFADNRTVQKSSIKAENPALAVQAARKYLGIPYSLFSENYEHFVRTACGLVKVEHNSL
;
A
#
# COMPACT_ATOMS: atom_id res chain seq x y z
N MET A 1 10.70 3.39 14.56
CA MET A 1 10.48 4.36 13.47
C MET A 1 10.60 3.64 12.12
N TYR A 2 9.77 3.97 11.14
CA TYR A 2 9.75 3.34 9.81
C TYR A 2 10.53 4.16 8.78
N GLU A 3 11.02 3.51 7.74
CA GLU A 3 11.81 4.12 6.66
C GLU A 3 10.93 4.44 5.45
N LEU A 4 11.28 5.49 4.70
CA LEU A 4 10.58 5.87 3.48
C LEU A 4 10.49 4.69 2.50
N GLY A 5 9.29 4.41 1.99
CA GLY A 5 9.01 3.29 1.08
C GLY A 5 8.98 1.91 1.77
N GLN A 6 9.11 1.84 3.10
CA GLN A 6 8.94 0.61 3.85
C GLN A 6 7.52 0.09 3.71
N ILE A 7 7.38 -1.18 3.35
CA ILE A 7 6.09 -1.85 3.34
C ILE A 7 5.70 -2.22 4.75
N LEU A 8 4.51 -1.78 5.13
CA LEU A 8 3.88 -2.05 6.41
C LEU A 8 2.70 -2.98 6.22
N LYS A 9 2.39 -3.73 7.26
CA LYS A 9 1.21 -4.60 7.31
C LYS A 9 0.58 -4.61 8.68
N ILE A 10 -0.73 -4.82 8.71
CA ILE A 10 -1.49 -5.17 9.91
C ILE A 10 -2.28 -6.46 9.64
N GLN A 11 -2.54 -7.21 10.71
CA GLN A 11 -3.28 -8.46 10.65
C GLN A 11 -4.72 -8.23 11.11
N TYR A 12 -5.68 -8.45 10.21
CA TYR A 12 -7.09 -8.61 10.54
C TYR A 12 -7.41 -10.09 10.71
N ILE A 13 -8.55 -10.40 11.33
CA ILE A 13 -9.07 -11.76 11.33
C ILE A 13 -9.44 -12.11 9.88
N GLY A 14 -8.75 -13.10 9.30
CA GLY A 14 -9.00 -13.60 7.95
C GLY A 14 -8.22 -12.93 6.81
N PHE A 15 -7.59 -11.77 7.01
CA PHE A 15 -6.77 -11.15 5.95
C PHE A 15 -5.67 -10.22 6.50
N LYS A 16 -4.70 -9.88 5.66
CA LYS A 16 -3.65 -8.90 5.94
C LYS A 16 -3.90 -7.64 5.13
N HIS A 17 -3.76 -6.49 5.77
CA HIS A 17 -3.83 -5.20 5.11
C HIS A 17 -2.43 -4.63 4.97
N TYR A 18 -2.11 -4.07 3.81
CA TYR A 18 -0.77 -3.58 3.47
C TYR A 18 -0.80 -2.11 3.08
N GLY A 19 0.30 -1.41 3.38
CA GLY A 19 0.50 -0.02 3.01
C GLY A 19 1.98 0.30 2.82
N ILE A 20 2.25 1.45 2.19
CA ILE A 20 3.59 1.96 1.92
C ILE A 20 3.81 3.19 2.80
N TYR A 21 4.81 3.15 3.68
CA TYR A 21 5.16 4.30 4.49
C TYR A 21 5.82 5.39 3.65
N ILE A 22 5.35 6.63 3.75
CA ILE A 22 5.82 7.74 2.90
C ILE A 22 6.50 8.87 3.69
N GLY A 23 6.86 8.62 4.96
CA GLY A 23 7.39 9.63 5.86
C GLY A 23 6.30 10.33 6.68
N ASN A 24 6.70 11.19 7.61
CA ASN A 24 5.80 12.05 8.43
C ASN A 24 4.63 11.32 9.10
N ASN A 25 4.82 10.08 9.55
CA ASN A 25 3.75 9.24 10.10
C ASN A 25 2.58 9.03 9.13
N THR A 26 2.85 8.94 7.83
CA THR A 26 1.83 8.80 6.79
C THR A 26 2.04 7.52 5.98
N VAL A 27 0.94 6.91 5.55
CA VAL A 27 0.89 5.66 4.79
C VAL A 27 -0.04 5.80 3.59
N ILE A 28 0.39 5.30 2.42
CA ILE A 28 -0.49 5.09 1.27
C ILE A 28 -0.93 3.63 1.24
N HIS A 29 -2.23 3.38 1.14
CA HIS A 29 -2.77 2.03 1.00
C HIS A 29 -3.99 1.99 0.09
N ASN A 30 -4.34 0.80 -0.38
CA ASN A 30 -5.59 0.58 -1.11
C ASN A 30 -6.72 0.32 -0.09
N SER A 31 -7.64 1.26 0.06
CA SER A 31 -8.70 1.22 1.07
C SER A 31 -9.90 0.41 0.63
N LYS A 32 -10.26 -0.61 1.41
CA LYS A 32 -11.52 -1.34 1.19
C LYS A 32 -12.73 -0.55 1.64
N THR A 33 -12.60 0.28 2.68
CA THR A 33 -13.71 1.10 3.19
C THR A 33 -14.10 2.16 2.17
N PHE A 34 -13.13 2.89 1.63
CA PHE A 34 -13.36 3.97 0.66
C PHE A 34 -13.27 3.52 -0.80
N HIS A 35 -13.01 2.23 -1.04
CA HIS A 35 -12.89 1.63 -2.37
C HIS A 35 -11.92 2.38 -3.31
N ARG A 36 -10.81 2.90 -2.76
CA ARG A 36 -9.79 3.65 -3.50
C ARG A 36 -8.44 3.63 -2.80
N VAL A 37 -7.37 3.97 -3.51
CA VAL A 37 -6.08 4.25 -2.89
C VAL A 37 -6.12 5.60 -2.17
N GLU A 38 -5.68 5.62 -0.92
CA GLU A 38 -5.68 6.81 -0.07
C GLU A 38 -4.38 6.98 0.71
N GLU A 39 -4.16 8.22 1.14
CA GLU A 39 -3.08 8.62 2.05
C GLU A 39 -3.70 8.93 3.41
N ILE A 40 -3.27 8.23 4.45
CA ILE A 40 -3.78 8.38 5.81
C ILE A 40 -2.65 8.38 6.83
N ASP A 41 -2.96 8.83 8.05
CA ASP A 41 -2.06 8.74 9.18
C ASP A 41 -1.73 7.28 9.53
N LEU A 42 -0.50 7.05 9.98
CA LEU A 42 0.00 5.76 10.41
C LEU A 42 -0.82 5.17 11.57
N GLU A 43 -1.31 6.03 12.46
CA GLU A 43 -2.18 5.63 13.57
C GLU A 43 -3.57 5.19 13.06
N ALA A 44 -4.15 5.95 12.12
CA ALA A 44 -5.39 5.56 11.46
C ALA A 44 -5.22 4.24 10.67
N PHE A 45 -4.09 4.08 9.97
CA PHE A 45 -3.73 2.84 9.29
C PHE A 45 -3.57 1.68 10.27
N ALA A 46 -3.01 1.91 11.45
CA ALA A 46 -2.82 0.89 12.47
C ALA A 46 -4.15 0.35 12.98
N ASP A 47 -5.19 1.18 13.03
CA ASP A 47 -6.55 0.80 13.44
C ASP A 47 -6.52 0.01 14.77
N ASN A 48 -5.86 0.58 15.79
CA ASN A 48 -5.63 -0.05 17.11
C ASN A 48 -4.91 -1.42 17.09
N ARG A 49 -4.20 -1.76 16.00
CA ARG A 49 -3.43 -3.00 15.84
C ARG A 49 -1.94 -2.72 15.74
N THR A 50 -1.14 -3.76 16.01
CA THR A 50 0.31 -3.68 15.87
C THR A 50 0.71 -3.64 14.39
N VAL A 51 1.32 -2.54 13.98
CA VAL A 51 1.93 -2.41 12.66
C VAL A 51 3.23 -3.21 12.60
N GLN A 52 3.39 -4.00 11.54
CA GLN A 52 4.55 -4.85 11.30
C GLN A 52 5.23 -4.47 9.99
N LYS A 53 6.55 -4.64 9.93
CA LYS A 53 7.27 -4.57 8.65
C LYS A 53 6.93 -5.81 7.81
N SER A 54 6.57 -5.60 6.55
CA SER A 54 6.42 -6.70 5.61
C SER A 54 7.80 -7.20 5.13
N SER A 55 7.85 -8.45 4.69
CA SER A 55 9.00 -8.99 3.97
C SER A 55 9.11 -8.45 2.54
N ILE A 56 8.03 -7.85 2.01
CA ILE A 56 8.03 -7.16 0.72
C ILE A 56 8.90 -5.92 0.84
N LYS A 57 9.86 -5.80 -0.08
CA LYS A 57 10.77 -4.66 -0.18
C LYS A 57 10.74 -4.12 -1.59
N ALA A 58 10.67 -2.80 -1.72
CA ALA A 58 10.94 -2.14 -2.99
C ALA A 58 12.45 -2.15 -3.24
N GLU A 59 12.87 -2.43 -4.48
CA GLU A 59 14.27 -2.26 -4.89
C GLU A 59 14.70 -0.78 -4.78
N ASN A 60 13.79 0.12 -5.12
CA ASN A 60 13.97 1.55 -4.94
C ASN A 60 12.79 2.14 -4.13
N PRO A 61 12.98 2.37 -2.82
CA PRO A 61 11.92 2.86 -1.95
C PRO A 61 11.34 4.21 -2.39
N ALA A 62 12.17 5.11 -2.91
CA ALA A 62 11.71 6.42 -3.39
C ALA A 62 10.83 6.30 -4.65
N LEU A 63 11.17 5.39 -5.56
CA LEU A 63 10.33 5.11 -6.72
C LEU A 63 9.02 4.44 -6.31
N ALA A 64 9.04 3.56 -5.31
CA ALA A 64 7.82 2.93 -4.82
C ALA A 64 6.86 3.94 -4.20
N VAL A 65 7.37 4.92 -3.45
CA VAL A 65 6.55 6.04 -2.95
C VAL A 65 6.00 6.87 -4.10
N GLN A 66 6.81 7.22 -5.09
CA GLN A 66 6.34 7.97 -6.27
C GLN A 66 5.27 7.20 -7.04
N ALA A 67 5.44 5.89 -7.23
CA ALA A 67 4.46 5.04 -7.88
C ALA A 67 3.16 4.97 -7.07
N ALA A 68 3.24 4.76 -5.75
CA ALA A 68 2.07 4.74 -4.87
C ALA A 68 1.25 6.03 -4.96
N ARG A 69 1.93 7.19 -5.00
CA ARG A 69 1.28 8.50 -5.15
C ARG A 69 0.52 8.64 -6.47
N LYS A 70 1.01 8.06 -7.56
CA LYS A 70 0.31 8.08 -8.87
C LYS A 70 -1.02 7.35 -8.83
N TYR A 71 -1.19 6.42 -7.89
CA TYR A 71 -2.43 5.67 -7.74
C TYR A 71 -3.42 6.32 -6.78
N LEU A 72 -3.11 7.44 -6.13
CA LEU A 72 -4.04 8.10 -5.21
C LEU A 72 -5.38 8.42 -5.91
N GLY A 73 -6.48 8.08 -5.25
CA GLY A 73 -7.83 8.24 -5.79
C GLY A 73 -8.25 7.19 -6.83
N ILE A 74 -7.35 6.32 -7.28
CA ILE A 74 -7.69 5.23 -8.21
C ILE A 74 -8.59 4.20 -7.51
N PRO A 75 -9.69 3.75 -8.17
CA PRO A 75 -10.62 2.78 -7.59
C PRO A 75 -9.96 1.46 -7.20
N TYR A 76 -10.39 0.91 -6.06
CA TYR A 76 -9.92 -0.35 -5.48
C TYR A 76 -10.10 -1.53 -6.45
N SER A 77 -11.15 -1.50 -7.28
CA SER A 77 -11.53 -2.56 -8.22
C SER A 77 -10.47 -2.87 -9.29
N LEU A 78 -9.52 -1.96 -9.52
CA LEU A 78 -8.42 -2.19 -10.47
C LEU A 78 -7.31 -3.08 -9.91
N PHE A 79 -7.26 -3.27 -8.59
CA PHE A 79 -6.34 -4.18 -7.92
C PHE A 79 -7.15 -5.38 -7.40
N SER A 80 -7.57 -6.24 -8.34
CA SER A 80 -8.40 -7.42 -8.08
C SER A 80 -8.01 -8.15 -6.78
N GLU A 81 -8.92 -8.07 -5.80
CA GLU A 81 -9.02 -8.81 -4.53
C GLU A 81 -7.82 -8.85 -3.56
N ASN A 82 -6.62 -8.37 -3.88
CA ASN A 82 -5.45 -8.53 -3.02
C ASN A 82 -4.71 -7.20 -2.75
N TYR A 83 -4.75 -6.74 -1.49
CA TYR A 83 -3.96 -5.61 -0.99
C TYR A 83 -2.45 -5.76 -1.26
N GLU A 84 -1.97 -7.00 -1.32
CA GLU A 84 -0.60 -7.32 -1.69
C GLU A 84 -0.28 -6.90 -3.14
N HIS A 85 -1.24 -7.02 -4.05
CA HIS A 85 -1.06 -6.71 -5.46
C HIS A 85 -0.74 -5.23 -5.69
N PHE A 86 -1.47 -4.32 -5.02
CA PHE A 86 -1.18 -2.88 -5.05
C PHE A 86 0.27 -2.59 -4.64
N VAL A 87 0.69 -3.12 -3.50
CA VAL A 87 2.03 -2.86 -2.98
C VAL A 87 3.12 -3.44 -3.88
N ARG A 88 2.91 -4.65 -4.41
CA ARG A 88 3.86 -5.26 -5.35
C ARG A 88 3.98 -4.44 -6.64
N THR A 89 2.87 -3.93 -7.16
CA THR A 89 2.85 -3.04 -8.33
C THR A 89 3.59 -1.74 -8.06
N ALA A 90 3.33 -1.10 -6.91
CA ALA A 90 4.03 0.12 -6.52
C ALA A 90 5.53 -0.13 -6.34
N CYS A 91 5.92 -1.29 -5.81
CA CYS A 91 7.33 -1.71 -5.70
C CYS A 91 7.97 -2.10 -7.04
N GLY A 92 7.24 -2.13 -8.16
CA GLY A 92 7.74 -2.57 -9.46
C GLY A 92 7.91 -4.09 -9.61
N LEU A 93 7.37 -4.88 -8.67
CA LEU A 93 7.52 -6.34 -8.62
C LEU A 93 6.49 -7.09 -9.49
N VAL A 94 5.49 -6.38 -10.00
CA VAL A 94 4.46 -6.90 -10.91
C VAL A 94 4.17 -5.81 -11.95
N LYS A 95 4.12 -6.18 -13.24
CA LYS A 95 3.68 -5.27 -14.30
C LYS A 95 2.16 -5.17 -14.28
N VAL A 96 1.62 -3.96 -14.35
CA VAL A 96 0.20 -3.74 -14.61
C VAL A 96 -0.05 -4.14 -16.06
N GLU A 97 -0.66 -5.30 -16.29
CA GLU A 97 -1.23 -5.60 -17.60
C GLU A 97 -2.45 -4.68 -17.76
N HIS A 98 -2.25 -3.56 -18.45
CA HIS A 98 -3.37 -2.81 -19.01
C HIS A 98 -4.00 -3.70 -20.07
N ASN A 99 -5.09 -4.38 -19.74
CA ASN A 99 -6.04 -4.79 -20.76
C ASN A 99 -6.63 -3.49 -21.32
N SER A 100 -6.08 -3.03 -22.44
CA SER A 100 -6.68 -2.02 -23.28
C SER A 100 -8.12 -2.46 -23.58
N LEU A 101 -9.09 -1.69 -23.09
CA LEU A 101 -10.44 -1.67 -23.66
C LEU A 101 -10.43 -0.86 -24.95
#